data_AF-A0A9Q4KQ29-F1
#
_entry.id   AF-A0A9Q4KQ29-F1
#
_cell.length_a   1.000
_cell.length_b   1.000
_cell.length_c   1.000
_cell.angle_alpha   90.00
_cell.angle_beta   90.00
_cell.angle_gamma   90.00
#
_symmetry.space_group_name_H-M   'P 1'
#
loop_
_entity.id
_entity.type
_entity.pdbx_description
1 polymer ?
#
loop_
_entity_poly.entity_id
_entity_poly.type
_entity_poly.pdbx_seq_one_letter_code
_entity_poly.pdbx_strand_id
1 'polypeptide(L)'
;VKDYFLLNYNKEPVNAINTIKFANKTTLSIEDIDKLLISNSSDKNDEISTISSKNFTINAKGGDDVITTNGGDDYIDGGNGNDTVSAIKFKNNLIIYPKNINYYNITKILF
;
A
#
# COMPACT_ATOMS: atom_id res chain seq x y z
N VAL A 1 10.69 11.07 10.03
CA VAL A 1 11.48 11.16 8.78
C VAL A 1 10.59 10.64 7.65
N LYS A 2 9.85 11.53 7.00
CA LYS A 2 8.99 11.22 5.84
C LYS A 2 9.84 11.49 4.59
N ASP A 3 9.56 10.83 3.48
CA ASP A 3 10.04 11.22 2.13
C ASP A 3 11.40 10.67 1.63
N TYR A 4 12.16 9.92 2.43
CA TYR A 4 13.43 9.34 1.94
C TYR A 4 13.26 8.23 0.90
N PHE A 5 12.09 7.60 0.78
CA PHE A 5 11.85 6.51 -0.17
C PHE A 5 10.94 6.90 -1.33
N LEU A 6 10.58 8.18 -1.46
CA LEU A 6 9.59 8.62 -2.44
C LEU A 6 10.17 8.64 -3.85
N LEU A 7 9.42 8.05 -4.78
CA LEU A 7 9.63 8.16 -6.21
C LEU A 7 8.86 9.38 -6.72
N ASN A 8 9.35 10.04 -7.76
CA ASN A 8 8.58 11.09 -8.42
C ASN A 8 7.37 10.51 -9.18
N TYR A 9 6.58 11.38 -9.78
CA TYR A 9 5.39 10.98 -10.56
C TYR A 9 5.69 9.96 -11.70
N ASN A 10 6.92 9.95 -12.20
CA ASN A 10 7.39 9.05 -13.25
C ASN A 10 7.97 7.73 -12.70
N LYS A 11 7.89 7.49 -11.38
CA LYS A 11 8.47 6.33 -10.68
C LYS A 11 10.00 6.32 -10.67
N GLU A 12 10.62 7.48 -10.88
CA GLU A 12 12.06 7.64 -10.79
C GLU A 12 12.43 8.10 -9.37
N PRO A 13 13.46 7.51 -8.75
CA PRO A 13 13.96 7.97 -7.47
C PRO A 13 14.57 9.36 -7.63
N VAL A 14 14.00 10.36 -6.96
CA VAL A 14 14.61 11.70 -6.89
C VAL A 14 15.24 11.83 -5.51
N ASN A 15 16.52 11.50 -5.41
CA ASN A 15 17.28 11.46 -4.15
C ASN A 15 16.71 10.49 -3.09
N ALA A 16 16.08 9.39 -3.52
CA ALA A 16 15.54 8.39 -2.60
C ALA A 16 16.65 7.47 -2.04
N ILE A 17 16.64 7.22 -0.73
CA ILE A 17 17.31 6.07 -0.13
C ILE A 17 16.69 4.82 -0.73
N ASN A 18 17.51 3.95 -1.31
CA ASN A 18 17.04 2.67 -1.85
C ASN A 18 17.09 1.54 -0.81
N THR A 19 18.05 1.62 0.12
CA THR A 19 18.30 0.54 1.10
C THR A 19 19.01 1.10 2.32
N ILE A 20 18.57 0.68 3.51
CA ILE A 20 19.28 0.90 4.77
C ILE A 20 20.02 -0.40 5.11
N LYS A 21 21.32 -0.32 5.41
CA LYS A 21 22.13 -1.47 5.84
C LYS A 21 22.51 -1.31 7.30
N PHE A 22 22.17 -2.31 8.11
CA PHE A 22 22.47 -2.31 9.54
C PHE A 22 23.85 -2.94 9.83
N ALA A 23 24.38 -2.71 11.03
CA ALA A 23 25.68 -3.23 11.47
C ALA A 23 25.75 -4.76 11.47
N ASN A 24 24.63 -5.44 11.72
CA ASN A 24 24.48 -6.90 11.65
C ASN A 24 24.41 -7.44 10.19
N LYS A 25 24.64 -6.58 9.19
CA LYS A 25 24.61 -6.86 7.75
C LYS A 25 23.22 -7.11 7.16
N THR A 26 22.14 -7.03 7.92
CA THR A 26 20.79 -7.05 7.33
C THR A 26 20.51 -5.74 6.60
N THR A 27 19.58 -5.80 5.66
CA THR A 27 19.13 -4.66 4.87
C THR A 27 17.64 -4.44 5.06
N LEU A 28 17.22 -3.19 4.95
CA LEU A 28 15.83 -2.78 4.85
C LEU A 28 15.68 -2.05 3.52
N SER A 29 15.10 -2.74 2.54
CA SER A 29 14.73 -2.18 1.24
C SER A 29 13.32 -1.58 1.26
N ILE A 30 12.94 -0.87 0.19
CA ILE A 30 11.55 -0.39 0.01
C ILE A 30 10.55 -1.55 0.09
N GLU A 31 10.89 -2.70 -0.49
CA GLU A 31 10.00 -3.87 -0.45
C GLU A 31 9.83 -4.42 0.97
N ASP A 32 10.90 -4.42 1.76
CA ASP A 32 10.82 -4.86 3.16
C ASP A 32 9.95 -3.91 3.98
N ILE A 33 10.01 -2.60 3.68
CA ILE A 33 9.15 -1.59 4.33
C ILE A 33 7.69 -1.81 3.92
N ASP A 34 7.39 -2.00 2.63
CA ASP A 34 6.04 -2.29 2.15
C ASP A 34 5.46 -3.53 2.85
N LYS A 35 6.27 -4.60 3.00
CA LYS A 35 5.86 -5.81 3.72
C LYS A 35 5.57 -5.54 5.19
N LEU A 36 6.41 -4.73 5.86
CA LEU A 36 6.20 -4.38 7.27
C LEU A 36 4.90 -3.59 7.47
N LEU A 37 4.62 -2.62 6.59
CA LEU A 37 3.40 -1.82 6.62
C LEU A 37 2.15 -2.70 6.49
N ILE A 38 2.15 -3.64 5.55
CA ILE A 38 1.02 -4.55 5.33
C ILE A 38 0.91 -5.59 6.46
N SER A 39 2.03 -6.10 6.97
CA SER A 39 2.01 -7.13 8.03
C SER A 39 1.50 -6.61 9.38
N ASN A 40 1.52 -5.29 9.58
CA ASN A 40 1.09 -4.64 10.81
C ASN A 40 -0.41 -4.36 10.88
N SER A 41 -1.19 -4.67 9.83
CA SER A 41 -2.65 -4.57 9.87
C SER A 41 -3.25 -5.33 11.06
N SER A 42 -4.31 -4.81 11.64
CA SER A 42 -4.88 -5.21 12.93
C SER A 42 -6.41 -5.10 12.92
N ASP A 43 -7.08 -5.51 14.00
CA ASP A 43 -8.55 -5.33 14.14
C ASP A 43 -8.92 -3.92 14.65
N LYS A 44 -8.10 -2.91 14.37
CA LYS A 44 -8.29 -1.50 14.71
C LYS A 44 -8.09 -0.65 13.47
N ASN A 45 -8.53 0.60 13.53
CA ASN A 45 -8.31 1.58 12.47
C ASN A 45 -6.81 1.75 12.17
N ASP A 46 -6.42 1.36 10.96
CA ASP A 46 -5.05 1.38 10.46
C ASP A 46 -4.90 2.30 9.24
N GLU A 47 -3.68 2.84 9.08
CA GLU A 47 -3.28 3.59 7.88
C GLU A 47 -2.20 2.80 7.14
N ILE A 48 -2.58 2.24 5.98
CA ILE A 48 -1.72 1.40 5.14
C ILE A 48 -1.36 2.19 3.89
N SER A 49 -0.11 2.64 3.78
CA SER A 49 0.36 3.42 2.62
C SER A 49 1.60 2.79 2.00
N THR A 50 1.41 2.01 0.94
CA THR A 50 2.53 1.37 0.23
C THR A 50 3.38 2.42 -0.48
N ILE A 51 4.68 2.17 -0.60
CA ILE A 51 5.66 3.10 -1.17
C ILE A 51 5.95 2.74 -2.63
N SER A 52 6.18 1.46 -2.92
CA SER A 52 6.47 1.04 -4.29
C SER A 52 5.19 0.86 -5.13
N SER A 53 5.36 0.70 -6.45
CA SER A 53 4.26 0.40 -7.37
C SER A 53 4.22 -1.06 -7.80
N LYS A 54 4.57 -1.94 -6.85
CA LYS A 54 4.49 -3.39 -6.99
C LYS A 54 3.05 -3.86 -6.81
N ASN A 55 2.82 -5.14 -7.07
CA ASN A 55 1.53 -5.76 -6.81
C ASN A 55 1.44 -6.13 -5.32
N PHE A 56 0.35 -5.73 -4.67
CA PHE A 56 0.13 -6.01 -3.26
C PHE A 56 -1.08 -6.91 -3.02
N THR A 57 -1.02 -7.67 -1.93
CA THR A 57 -2.17 -8.36 -1.34
C THR A 57 -2.31 -7.82 0.07
N ILE A 58 -3.37 -7.05 0.31
CA ILE A 58 -3.62 -6.35 1.57
C ILE A 58 -4.88 -6.95 2.20
N ASN A 59 -4.81 -7.30 3.48
CA ASN A 59 -5.96 -7.61 4.32
C ASN A 59 -5.88 -6.72 5.56
N ALA A 60 -6.75 -5.71 5.61
CA ALA A 60 -6.76 -4.72 6.68
C ALA A 60 -7.48 -5.21 7.95
N LYS A 61 -8.16 -6.37 7.87
CA LYS A 61 -8.82 -7.11 8.95
C LYS A 61 -10.06 -6.43 9.51
N GLY A 62 -9.95 -5.42 10.36
CA GLY A 62 -11.12 -4.74 10.89
C GLY A 62 -10.79 -3.42 11.56
N GLY A 63 -11.82 -2.61 11.80
CA GLY A 63 -11.63 -1.18 12.05
C GLY A 63 -11.98 -0.38 10.79
N ASP A 64 -11.99 0.94 10.90
CA ASP A 64 -12.19 1.81 9.75
C ASP A 64 -10.82 2.20 9.18
N ASP A 65 -10.41 1.54 8.09
CA ASP A 65 -9.04 1.63 7.57
C ASP A 65 -8.87 2.66 6.45
N VAL A 66 -7.65 3.21 6.32
CA VAL A 66 -7.26 4.06 5.19
C VAL A 66 -6.11 3.39 4.43
N ILE A 67 -6.40 2.94 3.21
CA ILE A 67 -5.48 2.15 2.38
C ILE A 67 -5.12 2.94 1.14
N THR A 68 -3.82 3.19 0.94
CA THR A 68 -3.27 3.84 -0.24
C THR A 68 -2.27 2.95 -0.95
N THR A 69 -2.55 2.60 -2.22
CA THR A 69 -1.58 1.93 -3.09
C THR A 69 -1.06 2.82 -4.21
N ASN A 70 0.25 2.72 -4.48
CA ASN A 70 0.96 3.55 -5.46
C ASN A 70 1.04 2.89 -6.86
N GLY A 71 0.12 1.97 -7.13
CA GLY A 71 -0.05 1.26 -8.38
C GLY A 71 0.50 -0.15 -8.36
N GLY A 72 0.32 -0.87 -9.47
CA GLY A 72 0.43 -2.33 -9.48
C GLY A 72 -0.92 -2.94 -9.83
N ASP A 73 -0.96 -4.27 -9.83
CA ASP A 73 -2.21 -5.04 -9.82
C ASP A 73 -2.44 -5.52 -8.40
N ASP A 74 -3.31 -4.82 -7.67
CA ASP A 74 -3.49 -4.97 -6.23
C ASP A 74 -4.75 -5.76 -5.90
N TYR A 75 -4.64 -6.59 -4.86
CA TYR A 75 -5.76 -7.25 -4.19
C TYR A 75 -5.90 -6.62 -2.80
N ILE A 76 -7.06 -6.04 -2.50
CA ILE A 76 -7.29 -5.34 -1.24
C ILE A 76 -8.58 -5.86 -0.61
N ASP A 77 -8.46 -6.45 0.58
CA ASP A 77 -9.57 -6.79 1.46
C ASP A 77 -9.56 -5.79 2.62
N GLY A 78 -10.55 -4.90 2.66
CA GLY A 78 -10.71 -3.93 3.76
C GLY A 78 -11.11 -4.60 5.07
N GLY A 79 -11.70 -5.81 5.01
CA GLY A 79 -12.16 -6.48 6.21
C GLY A 79 -13.43 -5.86 6.80
N ASN A 80 -13.54 -5.80 8.13
CA ASN A 80 -14.72 -5.31 8.83
C ASN A 80 -14.60 -3.84 9.22
N GLY A 81 -15.37 -2.96 8.60
CA GLY A 81 -15.50 -1.57 9.01
C GLY A 81 -15.91 -0.72 7.83
N ASN A 82 -15.70 0.60 7.93
CA ASN A 82 -15.90 1.54 6.83
C ASN A 82 -14.54 1.99 6.30
N ASP A 83 -14.01 1.25 5.35
CA ASP A 83 -12.66 1.50 4.85
C ASP A 83 -12.66 2.53 3.74
N THR A 84 -11.52 3.19 3.56
CA THR A 84 -11.26 4.10 2.46
C THR A 84 -10.06 3.61 1.69
N VAL A 85 -10.28 3.28 0.41
CA VAL A 85 -9.22 2.79 -0.47
C VAL A 85 -8.97 3.81 -1.57
N SER A 86 -7.72 4.27 -1.66
CA SER A 86 -7.22 5.08 -2.76
C SER A 86 -6.08 4.37 -3.48
N ALA A 87 -6.23 4.14 -4.77
CA ALA A 87 -5.20 3.51 -5.57
C ALA A 87 -4.88 4.41 -6.76
N ILE A 88 -3.66 4.95 -6.74
CA ILE A 88 -3.34 6.20 -7.46
C ILE A 88 -2.91 5.92 -8.92
N LYS A 89 -2.63 4.66 -9.30
CA LYS A 89 -2.25 4.31 -10.70
C LYS A 89 -2.31 2.81 -11.02
N PHE A 90 -3.41 2.31 -11.59
CA PHE A 90 -3.47 0.89 -12.02
C PHE A 90 -2.64 0.63 -13.26
N LYS A 91 -1.92 -0.50 -13.28
CA LYS A 91 -1.37 -1.03 -14.53
C LYS A 91 -2.43 -1.84 -15.27
N ASN A 92 -3.18 -2.73 -14.60
CA ASN A 92 -4.21 -3.55 -15.23
C ASN A 92 -5.48 -3.78 -14.38
N ASN A 93 -5.36 -4.33 -13.16
CA ASN A 93 -6.51 -4.83 -12.38
C ASN A 93 -6.48 -4.45 -10.90
N LEU A 94 -7.66 -4.20 -10.33
CA LEU A 94 -7.89 -4.03 -8.89
C LEU A 94 -9.06 -4.91 -8.49
N ILE A 95 -8.84 -5.74 -7.48
CA ILE A 95 -9.86 -6.64 -6.93
C ILE A 95 -10.05 -6.28 -5.46
N ILE A 96 -11.28 -5.88 -5.11
CA ILE A 96 -11.66 -5.48 -3.76
C ILE A 96 -12.89 -6.27 -3.31
N TYR A 97 -12.80 -6.92 -2.16
CA TYR A 97 -13.91 -7.66 -1.57
C TYR A 97 -14.65 -6.80 -0.52
N PRO A 98 -16.00 -6.89 -0.43
CA PRO A 98 -16.78 -5.85 0.20
C PRO A 98 -16.90 -6.02 1.72
N LYS A 99 -16.77 -4.89 2.44
CA LYS A 99 -17.76 -4.31 3.37
C LYS A 99 -17.49 -2.79 3.45
N ASN A 100 -18.49 -1.96 3.12
CA ASN A 100 -18.51 -0.49 3.23
C ASN A 100 -17.23 0.30 2.85
N ILE A 101 -16.72 0.11 1.63
CA ILE A 101 -15.53 0.83 1.18
C ILE A 101 -15.89 2.08 0.38
N ASN A 102 -15.30 3.22 0.75
CA ASN A 102 -15.31 4.45 -0.06
C ASN A 102 -14.12 4.48 -1.02
N TYR A 103 -14.42 4.72 -2.31
CA TYR A 103 -13.44 4.66 -3.39
C TYR A 103 -13.11 6.04 -3.97
N TYR A 104 -11.83 6.37 -4.08
CA TYR A 104 -11.37 7.59 -4.74
C TYR A 104 -10.32 7.29 -5.82
N ASN A 105 -10.52 7.83 -7.02
CA ASN A 105 -9.63 7.73 -8.19
C ASN A 105 -9.47 6.31 -8.79
N ILE A 106 -10.55 5.53 -8.89
CA ILE A 106 -10.52 4.16 -9.44
C ILE A 106 -11.01 4.12 -10.90
N THR A 107 -10.24 3.48 -11.79
CA THR A 107 -10.54 3.43 -13.24
C THR A 107 -11.27 2.15 -13.68
N LYS A 108 -11.23 1.07 -12.89
CA LYS A 108 -11.95 -0.20 -13.17
C LYS A 108 -12.03 -1.09 -11.93
N ILE A 109 -13.20 -1.69 -11.68
CA ILE A 109 -13.45 -2.70 -10.63
C ILE A 109 -13.83 -4.00 -11.34
N LEU A 110 -13.22 -5.14 -10.99
CA LEU A 110 -13.69 -6.47 -11.43
C LEU A 110 -14.47 -7.14 -10.30
N PHE A 111 -15.68 -7.62 -10.64
CA PHE A 111 -16.54 -8.45 -9.78
C PHE A 111 -16.27 -9.93 -10.02
#